data_AF-A0A3S4RBK6-F1
#
_entry.id   AF-A0A3S4RBK6-F1
#
_cell.length_a   1.000
_cell.length_b   1.000
_cell.length_c   1.000
_cell.angle_alpha   90.00
_cell.angle_beta   90.00
_cell.angle_gamma   90.00
#
_symmetry.space_group_name_H-M   'P 1'
#
loop_
_entity.id
_entity.type
_entity.pdbx_description
1 polymer ?
#
loop_
_entity_poly.entity_id
_entity_poly.type
_entity_poly.pdbx_seq_one_letter_code
_entity_poly.pdbx_strand_id
1 'polypeptide(L)'
;MRKAQYAGRQPGQYLEGQVRTSIEDVFVYDGALPETAEVIVCSDRGDMRDYDASGQDVTTPGVQGSFEYSLSLESTGDRWRVSGETILSRNQCSA
;
A
#
# COMPACT_ATOMS: atom_id res chain seq x y z
N MET A 1 -11.79 -33.92 -8.18
CA MET A 1 -11.45 -32.83 -7.23
C MET A 1 -9.94 -32.80 -7.05
N ARG A 2 -9.22 -31.80 -7.60
CA ARG A 2 -7.75 -31.68 -7.47
C ARG A 2 -7.40 -31.04 -6.11
N LYS A 3 -7.32 -31.85 -5.05
CA LYS A 3 -6.72 -31.45 -3.76
C LYS A 3 -5.37 -32.17 -3.59
N ALA A 4 -4.33 -31.75 -4.30
CA ALA A 4 -2.98 -32.31 -4.10
C ALA A 4 -1.82 -31.46 -4.64
N GLN A 5 -2.01 -30.20 -5.06
CA GLN A 5 -0.98 -29.49 -5.84
C GLN A 5 -0.10 -28.51 -5.05
N TYR A 6 -0.36 -28.30 -3.76
CA TYR A 6 0.35 -27.32 -2.93
C TYR A 6 1.09 -27.89 -1.70
N ALA A 7 0.85 -29.16 -1.34
CA ALA A 7 1.39 -29.77 -0.12
C ALA A 7 2.93 -29.98 -0.13
N GLY A 8 3.59 -29.81 -1.28
CA GLY A 8 5.04 -29.94 -1.44
C GLY A 8 5.75 -28.66 -1.87
N ARG A 9 5.07 -27.50 -1.87
CA ARG A 9 5.72 -26.22 -2.17
C ARG A 9 6.26 -25.62 -0.88
N GLN A 10 7.53 -25.23 -0.89
CA GLN A 10 8.06 -24.38 0.16
C GLN A 10 7.25 -23.07 0.20
N PRO A 11 6.91 -22.54 1.39
CA PRO A 11 6.30 -21.22 1.51
C PRO A 11 7.15 -20.20 0.74
N GLY A 12 6.51 -19.28 0.02
CA GLY A 12 7.20 -18.09 -0.46
C GLY A 12 7.39 -17.09 0.68
N GLN A 13 8.14 -16.02 0.44
CA GLN A 13 8.14 -14.87 1.36
C GLN A 13 6.73 -14.28 1.44
N TYR A 14 6.28 -13.91 2.65
CA TYR A 14 4.96 -13.32 2.85
C TYR A 14 4.96 -12.29 3.96
N LEU A 15 4.00 -11.36 3.85
CA LEU A 15 3.73 -10.35 4.86
C LEU A 15 2.47 -10.72 5.62
N GLU A 16 2.48 -10.54 6.93
CA GLU A 16 1.32 -10.71 7.81
C GLU A 16 1.13 -9.45 8.67
N GLY A 17 -0.09 -9.22 9.16
CA GLY A 17 -0.41 -8.10 10.04
C GLY A 17 -1.50 -7.19 9.44
N GLN A 18 -1.95 -6.24 10.25
CA GLN A 18 -2.95 -5.26 9.82
C GLN A 18 -2.28 -4.06 9.18
N VAL A 19 -2.92 -3.55 8.12
CA VAL A 19 -2.64 -2.21 7.58
C VAL A 19 -3.87 -1.37 7.83
N ARG A 20 -3.69 -0.23 8.51
CA ARG A 20 -4.74 0.75 8.73
C ARG A 20 -4.44 1.95 7.86
N THR A 21 -5.40 2.35 7.03
CA THR A 21 -5.22 3.47 6.12
C THR A 21 -6.30 4.51 6.37
N SER A 22 -5.90 5.77 6.55
CA SER A 22 -6.77 6.95 6.54
C SER A 22 -6.49 7.79 5.31
N ILE A 23 -7.53 8.46 4.82
CA ILE A 23 -7.41 9.53 3.83
C ILE A 23 -7.28 10.83 4.62
N GLU A 24 -6.20 11.55 4.40
CA GLU A 24 -5.96 12.84 5.04
C GLU A 24 -6.57 13.97 4.17
N ASP A 25 -6.23 13.98 2.87
CA ASP A 25 -6.70 15.01 1.95
C ASP A 25 -6.98 14.45 0.54
N VAL A 26 -7.87 15.15 -0.17
CA VAL A 26 -8.21 14.86 -1.57
C VAL A 26 -8.30 16.16 -2.36
N PHE A 27 -7.51 16.25 -3.43
CA PHE A 27 -7.53 17.35 -4.39
C PHE A 27 -7.94 16.82 -5.76
N VAL A 28 -8.94 17.46 -6.39
CA VAL A 28 -9.40 17.10 -7.74
C VAL A 28 -9.18 18.28 -8.67
N TYR A 29 -8.63 18.00 -9.85
CA TYR A 29 -8.31 18.97 -10.88
C TYR A 29 -9.09 18.60 -12.15
N ASP A 30 -10.26 19.23 -12.33
CA ASP A 30 -11.22 18.97 -13.40
C ASP A 30 -11.16 19.99 -14.56
N GLY A 31 -10.21 20.93 -14.50
CA GLY A 31 -10.02 21.97 -15.51
C GLY A 31 -9.35 21.53 -16.81
N ALA A 32 -8.92 20.26 -16.91
CA ALA A 32 -8.25 19.68 -18.08
C ALA A 32 -8.63 18.21 -18.27
N LEU A 33 -8.47 17.70 -19.50
CA LEU A 33 -8.69 16.29 -19.83
C LEU A 33 -7.36 15.58 -20.14
N PRO A 34 -7.08 14.41 -19.51
CA PRO A 34 -7.90 13.77 -18.49
C PRO A 34 -7.91 14.56 -17.18
N GLU A 35 -9.02 14.49 -16.44
CA GLU A 35 -9.08 15.02 -15.07
C GLU A 35 -8.04 14.29 -14.22
N THR A 36 -7.38 15.01 -13.32
CA THR A 36 -6.38 14.45 -12.41
C THR A 36 -6.80 14.67 -10.96
N ALA A 37 -6.26 13.86 -10.06
CA ALA A 37 -6.48 14.02 -8.63
C ALA A 37 -5.22 13.65 -7.85
N GLU A 38 -5.11 14.21 -6.66
CA GLU A 38 -4.11 13.84 -5.66
C GLU A 38 -4.84 13.40 -4.40
N VAL A 39 -4.46 12.24 -3.86
CA VAL A 39 -5.00 11.71 -2.61
C VAL A 39 -3.84 11.51 -1.64
N ILE A 40 -3.89 12.20 -0.51
CA ILE A 40 -2.92 12.02 0.57
C ILE A 40 -3.50 11.01 1.55
N VAL A 41 -2.73 9.95 1.83
CA VAL A 41 -3.12 8.88 2.75
C VAL A 41 -2.05 8.64 3.80
N CYS A 42 -2.48 8.36 5.03
CA CYS A 42 -1.62 7.79 6.06
C CYS A 42 -1.87 6.28 6.13
N SER A 43 -0.80 5.48 6.09
CA SER A 43 -0.83 4.03 6.21
C SER A 43 -0.02 3.59 7.42
N ASP A 44 -0.70 3.15 8.47
CA ASP A 44 -0.10 2.52 9.64
C ASP A 44 0.09 1.02 9.40
N ARG A 45 1.34 0.60 9.47
CA ARG A 45 1.85 -0.76 9.29
C ARG A 45 2.62 -1.24 10.53
N GLY A 46 2.39 -0.63 11.70
CA GLY A 46 3.11 -0.96 12.93
C GLY A 46 3.07 -2.45 13.31
N ASP A 47 1.98 -3.13 12.96
CA ASP A 47 1.77 -4.55 13.25
C ASP A 47 2.24 -5.48 12.12
N MET A 48 2.78 -4.94 11.02
CA MET A 48 3.24 -5.78 9.90
C MET A 48 4.49 -6.58 10.25
N ARG A 49 4.55 -7.80 9.72
CA ARG A 49 5.66 -8.73 9.83
C ARG A 49 6.02 -9.28 8.46
N ASP A 50 7.31 -9.49 8.22
CA ASP A 50 7.86 -10.12 7.01
C ASP A 50 8.46 -11.47 7.37
N TYR A 51 7.99 -12.52 6.71
CA TYR A 51 8.45 -13.88 6.91
C TYR A 51 9.09 -14.40 5.63
N ASP A 52 10.31 -14.92 5.75
CA ASP A 52 10.99 -15.55 4.62
C ASP A 52 10.37 -16.90 4.24
N ALA A 53 10.91 -17.54 3.20
CA ALA A 53 10.43 -18.84 2.73
C ALA A 53 10.56 -19.98 3.76
N SER A 54 11.39 -19.81 4.80
CA SER A 54 11.52 -20.75 5.91
C SER A 54 10.51 -20.49 7.03
N GLY A 55 9.78 -19.37 6.97
CA GLY A 55 8.90 -18.90 8.03
C GLY A 55 9.63 -18.14 9.14
N GLN A 56 10.89 -17.75 8.92
CA GLN A 56 11.63 -16.92 9.87
C GLN A 56 11.18 -15.46 9.74
N ASP A 57 10.92 -14.81 10.89
CA ASP A 57 10.65 -13.37 10.94
C ASP A 57 11.94 -12.61 10.55
N VAL A 58 11.85 -11.91 9.41
CA VAL A 58 12.90 -11.07 8.82
C VAL A 58 12.45 -9.60 8.74
N THR A 59 11.48 -9.21 9.58
CA THR A 59 10.90 -7.87 9.59
C THR A 59 11.98 -6.80 9.78
N THR A 60 12.00 -5.83 8.85
CA THR A 60 12.89 -4.67 8.92
C THR A 60 12.09 -3.41 9.26
N PRO A 61 12.74 -2.35 9.78
CA PRO A 61 12.09 -1.06 10.02
C PRO A 61 11.49 -0.39 8.77
N GLY A 62 11.79 -0.90 7.56
CA GLY A 62 11.13 -0.44 6.33
C GLY A 62 9.74 -1.04 6.10
N VAL A 63 9.42 -2.13 6.79
CA VAL A 63 8.13 -2.85 6.73
C VAL A 63 7.17 -2.28 7.77
N GLN A 64 7.68 -2.02 8.97
CA GLN A 64 6.92 -1.46 10.09
C GLN A 64 7.00 0.06 10.14
N GLY A 65 5.90 0.68 10.56
CA GLY A 65 5.82 2.12 10.78
C GLY A 65 4.60 2.75 10.13
N SER A 66 4.48 4.06 10.28
CA SER A 66 3.45 4.84 9.61
C SER A 66 4.05 5.52 8.39
N PHE A 67 3.33 5.52 7.27
CA PHE A 67 3.81 6.08 6.01
C PHE A 67 2.76 6.98 5.42
N GLU A 68 3.15 8.21 5.11
CA GLU A 68 2.30 9.14 4.39
C GLU A 68 2.63 9.07 2.91
N TYR A 69 1.60 8.86 2.08
CA TYR A 69 1.72 8.75 0.63
C TYR A 69 0.88 9.83 -0.04
N SER A 70 1.44 10.44 -1.08
CA SER A 70 0.66 11.13 -2.11
C SER A 70 0.46 10.16 -3.28
N LEU A 71 -0.81 9.90 -3.60
CA LEU A 71 -1.22 9.13 -4.76
C LEU A 71 -1.67 10.11 -5.84
N SER A 72 -1.02 10.06 -7.00
CA SER A 72 -1.49 10.76 -8.20
C SER A 72 -2.44 9.87 -8.98
N LEU A 73 -3.61 10.39 -9.35
CA LEU A 73 -4.63 9.67 -10.08
C LEU A 73 -4.97 10.40 -11.39
N GLU A 74 -5.27 9.62 -12.42
CA GLU A 74 -5.80 10.09 -13.70
C GLU A 74 -7.16 9.44 -13.95
N SER A 75 -8.10 10.23 -14.46
CA SER A 75 -9.39 9.72 -14.93
C SER A 75 -9.21 8.93 -16.23
N THR A 76 -9.81 7.75 -16.30
CA THR A 76 -9.89 6.92 -17.50
C THR A 76 -11.35 6.52 -17.69
N GLY A 77 -12.08 7.33 -18.46
CA GLY A 77 -13.52 7.16 -18.64
C GLY A 77 -14.29 7.49 -17.36
N ASP A 78 -14.97 6.51 -16.79
CA ASP A 78 -15.78 6.62 -15.56
C ASP A 78 -15.02 6.20 -14.28
N ARG A 79 -13.70 5.99 -14.37
CA ARG A 79 -12.88 5.45 -13.28
C ARG A 79 -11.62 6.27 -13.06
N TRP A 80 -11.15 6.26 -11.83
CA TRP A 80 -9.84 6.78 -11.47
C TRP A 80 -8.81 5.66 -11.42
N ARG A 81 -7.61 5.94 -11.92
CA ARG A 81 -6.47 5.03 -11.85
C ARG A 81 -5.29 5.74 -11.22
N VAL A 82 -4.63 5.09 -10.26
CA VAL A 82 -3.36 5.56 -9.73
C VAL A 82 -2.31 5.55 -10.86
N SER A 83 -1.76 6.72 -11.16
CA SER A 83 -0.69 6.94 -12.14
C SER A 83 0.67 7.11 -11.46
N GLY A 84 0.71 7.49 -10.18
CA GLY A 84 1.93 7.62 -9.40
C GLY A 84 1.70 7.50 -7.90
N GLU A 85 2.76 7.14 -7.18
CA GLU A 85 2.81 7.08 -5.72
C GLU A 85 4.13 7.70 -5.27
N THR A 86 4.07 8.60 -4.30
CA THR A 86 5.25 9.21 -3.66
C THR A 86 5.11 9.14 -2.16
N ILE A 87 6.17 8.73 -1.47
CA ILE A 87 6.23 8.78 0.00
C ILE A 87 6.51 10.23 0.41
N LEU A 88 5.60 10.84 1.16
CA LEU A 88 5.75 12.18 1.71
C LEU A 88 6.54 12.16 3.02
N SER A 89 6.22 11.24 3.93
CA SER A 89 6.88 11.13 5.22
C SER A 89 6.87 9.70 5.79
N ARG A 90 7.77 9.45 6.75
CA ARG A 90 7.91 8.18 7.47
C ARG A 90 7.79 8.43 8.96
N ASN A 91 6.99 7.60 9.64
CA ASN A 91 6.63 7.68 11.06
C ASN A 91 6.04 9.03 11.48
N GLN A 92 5.48 9.74 10.52
CA GLN A 92 4.76 10.98 10.69
C GLN A 92 3.57 10.88 9.74
N CYS A 93 2.39 11.21 10.23
CA CYS A 93 1.24 11.48 9.39
C CYS A 93 0.75 12.85 9.85
N SER A 94 0.54 13.75 8.90
CA SER A 94 -0.14 14.99 9.22
C SER A 94 -1.59 14.65 9.56
N ALA A 95 -2.06 15.17 10.69
CA ALA A 95 -3.43 15.02 11.18
C ALA A 95 -4.11 16.39 11.20
#